data_AF-A0A956D0N6-F1
#
_entry.id   AF-A0A956D0N6-F1
#
_cell.length_a   1.000
_cell.length_b   1.000
_cell.length_c   1.000
_cell.angle_alpha   90.00
_cell.angle_beta   90.00
_cell.angle_gamma   90.00
#
_symmetry.space_group_name_H-M   'P 1'
#
loop_
_entity.id
_entity.type
_entity.pdbx_description
1 polymer ?
#
loop_
_entity_poly.entity_id
_entity_poly.type
_entity_poly.pdbx_seq_one_letter_code
_entity_poly.pdbx_strand_id
1 'polypeptide(L)'
;MRRRNIAVGVGLLFALALPTLVLAQNEVPDCVTVRGEARWGADAYNHVVVIQNGCERAASCQVATNVNPEAISVEVPAGQTREVLTFRGSPAREFTPRVRCELAR
;
A
#
# COMPACT_ATOMS: atom_id res chain seq x y z
N MET A 1 -38.75 7.44 -56.82
CA MET A 1 -37.48 6.74 -56.59
C MET A 1 -36.60 7.58 -55.65
N ARG A 2 -35.93 6.92 -54.70
CA ARG A 2 -34.84 7.37 -53.81
C ARG A 2 -35.17 8.22 -52.56
N ARG A 3 -35.20 7.48 -51.43
CA ARG A 3 -35.11 7.91 -50.02
C ARG A 3 -33.76 8.58 -49.71
N ARG A 4 -33.72 9.41 -48.66
CA ARG A 4 -32.55 9.55 -47.78
C ARG A 4 -32.95 10.15 -46.41
N ASN A 5 -32.87 9.28 -45.39
CA ASN A 5 -32.98 9.55 -43.96
C ASN A 5 -31.71 10.26 -43.42
N ILE A 6 -31.73 10.66 -42.13
CA ILE A 6 -30.63 10.88 -41.13
C ILE A 6 -30.98 12.17 -40.32
N ALA A 7 -30.93 12.29 -39.00
CA ALA A 7 -30.37 11.47 -37.92
C ALA A 7 -31.16 11.70 -36.62
N VAL A 8 -31.28 10.65 -35.81
CA VAL A 8 -31.61 10.72 -34.38
C VAL A 8 -30.36 11.21 -33.65
N GLY A 9 -30.42 12.41 -33.07
CA GLY A 9 -29.37 12.95 -32.21
C GLY A 9 -29.42 12.30 -30.84
N VAL A 10 -28.59 11.27 -30.63
CA VAL A 10 -28.31 10.70 -29.31
C VAL A 10 -27.38 11.66 -28.58
N GLY A 11 -27.92 12.38 -27.59
CA GLY A 11 -27.12 13.20 -26.67
C GLY A 11 -26.25 12.31 -25.81
N LEU A 12 -24.92 12.39 -26.01
CA LEU A 12 -23.92 11.72 -25.18
C LEU A 12 -23.91 12.36 -23.77
N LEU A 13 -24.38 11.64 -22.77
CA LEU A 13 -24.06 11.88 -21.36
C LEU A 13 -22.59 11.47 -21.15
N PHE A 14 -21.68 12.45 -21.05
CA PHE A 14 -20.30 12.21 -20.63
C PHE A 14 -20.30 11.91 -19.12
N ALA A 15 -20.39 10.62 -18.77
CA ALA A 15 -20.10 10.17 -17.41
C ALA A 15 -18.59 10.34 -17.16
N LEU A 16 -18.21 11.32 -16.36
CA LEU A 16 -16.84 11.50 -15.87
C LEU A 16 -16.50 10.30 -14.97
N ALA A 17 -15.88 9.27 -15.55
CA ALA A 17 -15.26 8.20 -14.79
C ALA A 17 -14.03 8.80 -14.07
N LEU A 18 -14.19 9.17 -12.80
CA LEU A 18 -13.06 9.53 -11.95
C LEU A 18 -12.15 8.30 -11.86
N PRO A 19 -10.87 8.37 -12.26
CA PRO A 19 -9.94 7.28 -12.01
C PRO A 19 -9.83 7.14 -10.49
N THR A 20 -10.31 6.03 -9.95
CA THR A 20 -10.02 5.67 -8.56
C THR A 20 -8.52 5.47 -8.45
N LEU A 21 -7.83 6.47 -7.90
CA LEU A 21 -6.47 6.32 -7.42
C LEU A 21 -6.54 5.27 -6.31
N VAL A 22 -6.25 4.02 -6.63
CA VAL A 22 -6.03 2.97 -5.64
C VAL A 22 -4.72 3.32 -4.94
N LEU A 23 -4.81 4.19 -3.94
CA LEU A 23 -3.74 4.36 -2.97
C LEU A 23 -3.53 2.98 -2.37
N ALA A 24 -2.31 2.46 -2.44
CA ALA A 24 -1.98 1.21 -1.80
C ALA A 24 -2.09 1.43 -0.29
N GLN A 25 -3.29 1.24 0.22
CA GLN A 25 -3.70 1.64 1.56
C GLN A 25 -3.32 0.53 2.54
N ASN A 26 -2.68 0.93 3.64
CA ASN A 26 -2.44 0.02 4.75
C ASN A 26 -3.78 -0.32 5.40
N GLU A 27 -4.04 -1.60 5.60
CA GLU A 27 -5.22 -2.11 6.31
C GLU A 27 -4.76 -2.58 7.69
N VAL A 28 -4.71 -1.65 8.63
CA VAL A 28 -4.15 -1.87 9.96
C VAL A 28 -5.14 -1.38 11.02
N PRO A 29 -5.18 -2.00 12.22
CA PRO A 29 -5.96 -1.47 13.33
C PRO A 29 -5.52 -0.05 13.70
N ASP A 30 -6.44 0.78 14.23
CA ASP A 30 -6.17 2.19 14.54
C ASP A 30 -5.01 2.39 15.53
N CYS A 31 -4.76 1.43 16.41
CA CYS A 31 -3.66 1.44 17.37
C CYS A 31 -2.32 0.96 16.78
N VAL A 32 -2.28 0.53 15.52
CA VAL A 32 -1.06 0.16 14.80
C VAL A 32 -0.67 1.30 13.85
N THR A 33 0.59 1.73 13.93
CA THR A 33 1.13 2.72 13.00
C THR A 33 2.19 2.10 12.09
N VAL A 34 2.25 2.60 10.85
CA VAL A 34 3.14 2.10 9.80
C VAL A 34 3.88 3.28 9.16
N ARG A 35 5.20 3.15 9.02
CA ARG A 35 6.03 4.12 8.30
C ARG A 35 7.08 3.43 7.44
N GLY A 36 7.27 3.92 6.22
CA GLY A 36 8.37 3.52 5.35
C GLY A 36 9.59 4.41 5.57
N GLU A 37 10.78 3.80 5.60
CA GLU A 37 12.06 4.48 5.68
C GLU A 37 13.02 3.96 4.62
N ALA A 38 13.52 4.86 3.77
CA ALA A 38 14.65 4.59 2.90
C ALA A 38 15.93 5.02 3.62
N ARG A 39 16.64 4.06 4.21
CA ARG A 39 17.87 4.30 4.98
C ARG A 39 19.08 4.08 4.09
N TRP A 40 19.95 5.08 3.95
CA TRP A 40 21.20 4.91 3.19
C TRP A 40 22.08 3.83 3.82
N GLY A 41 22.56 2.88 3.01
CA GLY A 41 23.45 1.79 3.39
C GLY A 41 24.87 2.00 2.87
N ALA A 42 25.55 0.91 2.47
CA ALA A 42 26.93 0.98 1.98
C ALA A 42 27.03 1.76 0.64
N ASP A 43 26.15 1.45 -0.32
CA ASP A 43 26.17 1.99 -1.69
C ASP A 43 24.76 2.32 -2.24
N ALA A 44 23.71 1.93 -1.52
CA ALA A 44 22.31 2.07 -1.92
C ALA A 44 21.37 2.10 -0.70
N TYR A 45 20.06 2.19 -0.91
CA TYR A 45 19.08 2.31 0.17
C TYR A 45 18.56 0.96 0.67
N ASN A 46 18.46 0.82 1.99
CA ASN A 46 17.65 -0.20 2.62
C ASN A 46 16.23 0.33 2.79
N HIS A 47 15.25 -0.40 2.28
CA HIS A 47 13.84 -0.07 2.46
C HIS A 47 13.30 -0.81 3.67
N VAL A 48 13.05 -0.06 4.73
CA VAL A 48 12.59 -0.58 6.02
C VAL A 48 11.17 -0.12 6.28
N VAL A 49 10.27 -1.04 6.58
CA VAL A 49 8.94 -0.73 7.09
C VAL A 49 8.96 -0.84 8.60
N VAL A 50 8.67 0.25 9.28
CA VAL A 50 8.56 0.31 10.74
C VAL A 50 7.09 0.17 11.12
N ILE A 51 6.79 -0.81 11.98
CA ILE A 51 5.44 -1.11 12.46
C ILE A 51 5.46 -0.99 13.98
N GLN A 52 4.66 -0.09 14.53
CA GLN A 52 4.47 0.04 15.97
C GLN A 52 3.07 -0.44 16.32
N ASN A 53 2.98 -1.43 17.19
CA ASN A 53 1.72 -1.93 17.72
C ASN A 53 1.46 -1.28 19.09
N GLY A 54 0.59 -0.27 19.14
CA GLY A 54 0.09 0.34 20.36
C GLY A 54 -1.13 -0.35 20.96
N CYS A 55 -1.59 -1.46 20.37
CA CYS A 55 -2.73 -2.22 20.86
C CYS A 55 -2.35 -3.09 22.07
N GLU A 56 -3.36 -3.55 22.81
CA GLU A 56 -3.21 -4.46 23.96
C GLU A 56 -2.98 -5.93 23.56
N ARG A 57 -3.10 -6.25 22.26
CA ARG A 57 -2.93 -7.60 21.71
C ARG A 57 -1.84 -7.61 20.65
N ALA A 58 -1.19 -8.75 20.48
CA ALA A 58 -0.24 -8.96 19.39
C ALA A 58 -0.94 -8.82 18.03
N ALA A 59 -0.21 -8.33 17.03
CA ALA A 59 -0.67 -8.18 15.66
C ALA A 59 0.16 -9.07 14.72
N SER A 60 -0.52 -9.82 13.86
CA SER A 60 0.09 -10.53 12.74
C SER A 60 -0.01 -9.65 11.50
N CYS A 61 1.13 -9.27 10.92
CA CYS A 61 1.19 -8.32 9.82
C CYS A 61 1.83 -8.95 8.57
N GLN A 62 1.20 -8.74 7.41
CA GLN A 62 1.77 -8.97 6.09
C GLN A 62 2.31 -7.65 5.54
N VAL A 63 3.58 -7.64 5.15
CA VAL A 63 4.32 -6.43 4.77
C VAL A 63 4.88 -6.58 3.37
N ALA A 64 4.42 -5.72 2.46
CA ALA A 64 4.96 -5.58 1.11
C ALA A 64 5.22 -4.11 0.81
N THR A 65 5.82 -3.81 -0.35
CA THR A 65 5.96 -2.45 -0.86
C THR A 65 5.64 -2.42 -2.36
N ASN A 66 5.55 -1.23 -2.96
CA ASN A 66 5.41 -1.10 -4.41
C ASN A 66 6.66 -1.56 -5.20
N VAL A 67 7.83 -1.66 -4.56
CA VAL A 67 9.10 -2.07 -5.19
C VAL A 67 9.56 -3.47 -4.77
N ASN A 68 9.04 -4.01 -3.66
CA ASN A 68 9.08 -5.42 -3.34
C ASN A 68 7.66 -5.93 -3.02
N PRO A 69 6.96 -6.50 -4.02
CA PRO A 69 5.56 -6.91 -3.86
C PRO A 69 5.39 -8.25 -3.12
N GLU A 70 6.46 -9.02 -2.91
CA GLU A 70 6.40 -10.26 -2.14
C GLU A 70 6.25 -9.95 -0.65
N ALA A 71 5.18 -10.45 -0.04
CA ALA A 71 4.82 -10.11 1.34
C ALA A 71 5.65 -10.90 2.36
N ILE A 72 6.20 -10.19 3.34
CA ILE A 72 6.86 -10.75 4.52
C ILE A 72 5.85 -10.79 5.66
N SER A 73 5.69 -11.94 6.32
CA SER A 73 4.87 -12.05 7.53
C SER A 73 5.70 -11.76 8.78
N VAL A 74 5.19 -10.92 9.67
CA VAL A 74 5.84 -10.57 10.94
C VAL A 74 4.80 -10.50 12.06
N GLU A 75 5.18 -10.98 13.23
CA GLU A 75 4.42 -10.74 14.46
C GLU A 75 4.97 -9.52 15.20
N VAL A 76 4.07 -8.60 15.55
CA VAL A 76 4.36 -7.40 16.33
C VAL A 76 3.62 -7.52 17.66
N PRO A 77 4.33 -7.89 18.76
CA PRO A 77 3.68 -8.04 20.06
C PRO A 77 3.01 -6.74 20.55
N ALA A 78 2.10 -6.87 21.51
CA ALA A 78 1.44 -5.72 22.13
C ALA A 78 2.45 -4.71 22.69
N GLY A 79 2.24 -3.43 22.40
CA GLY A 79 3.12 -2.34 22.83
C GLY A 79 4.51 -2.31 22.17
N GLN A 80 4.80 -3.19 21.20
CA GLN A 80 6.14 -3.31 20.61
C GLN A 80 6.25 -2.68 19.23
N THR A 81 7.50 -2.40 18.83
CA THR A 81 7.86 -1.97 17.47
C THR A 81 8.68 -3.04 16.77
N ARG A 82 8.41 -3.25 15.48
CA ARG A 82 9.20 -4.11 14.59
C ARG A 82 9.64 -3.33 13.36
N GLU A 83 10.88 -3.57 12.95
CA GLU A 83 11.42 -3.08 11.70
C GLU A 83 11.56 -4.24 10.73
N VAL A 84 10.97 -4.10 9.54
CA VAL A 84 10.98 -5.12 8.50
C VAL A 84 11.80 -4.60 7.33
N LEU A 85 12.96 -5.21 7.10
CA LEU A 85 13.74 -4.94 5.90
C LEU A 85 13.04 -5.60 4.70
N THR A 86 12.49 -4.77 3.82
CA THR A 86 11.76 -5.23 2.62
C THR A 86 12.63 -5.25 1.38
N PHE A 87 13.66 -4.41 1.29
CA PHE A 87 14.60 -4.43 0.16
C PHE A 87 15.98 -3.97 0.63
N ARG A 88 17.04 -4.74 0.32
CA ARG A 88 18.43 -4.36 0.58
C ARG A 88 19.09 -3.85 -0.69
N GLY A 89 19.73 -2.69 -0.63
CA GLY A 89 20.48 -2.15 -1.76
C GLY A 89 19.60 -1.65 -2.91
N SER A 90 18.44 -1.07 -2.59
CA SER A 90 17.56 -0.45 -3.58
C SER A 90 18.16 0.86 -4.12
N PRO A 91 18.13 1.10 -5.44
CA PRO A 91 18.48 2.40 -6.00
C PRO A 91 17.42 3.47 -5.72
N ALA A 92 16.20 3.07 -5.36
CA ALA A 92 15.10 3.99 -5.12
C ALA A 92 15.21 4.66 -3.74
N ARG A 93 14.99 5.98 -3.72
CA ARG A 93 15.02 6.80 -2.50
C ARG A 93 13.68 6.85 -1.75
N GLU A 94 12.63 6.42 -2.42
CA GLU A 94 11.25 6.46 -1.95
C GLU A 94 10.56 5.16 -2.33
N PHE A 95 9.60 4.75 -1.50
CA PHE A 95 8.73 3.61 -1.73
C PHE A 95 7.45 3.76 -0.91
N THR A 96 6.42 3.00 -1.25
CA THR A 96 5.13 2.98 -0.59
C THR A 96 4.93 1.63 0.09
N PRO A 97 4.85 1.57 1.43
CA PRO A 97 4.46 0.36 2.15
C PRO A 97 3.04 -0.08 1.80
N ARG A 98 2.81 -1.39 1.88
CA ARG A 98 1.50 -2.04 1.79
C ARG A 98 1.42 -3.07 2.90
N VAL A 99 0.74 -2.71 3.98
CA VAL A 99 0.68 -3.50 5.20
C VAL A 99 -0.75 -3.90 5.51
N ARG A 100 -0.96 -5.18 5.83
CA ARG A 100 -2.22 -5.67 6.41
C ARG A 100 -1.92 -6.28 7.76
N CYS A 101 -2.64 -5.88 8.81
CA CYS A 101 -2.45 -6.43 10.16
C CYS A 101 -3.77 -6.91 10.75
N GLU A 102 -3.71 -8.06 11.43
CA GLU A 102 -4.83 -8.62 12.19
C GLU A 102 -4.41 -8.82 13.65
N LEU A 103 -5.30 -8.47 14.60
CA LEU A 103 -5.04 -8.71 16.02
C LEU A 103 -5.28 -10.18 16.36
N ALA A 104 -4.42 -10.72 17.21
CA ALA A 104 -4.64 -12.01 17.85
C ALA A 104 -6.00 -12.03 18.57
N ARG A 105 -6.69 -13.16 18.50
CA ARG A 105 -8.04 -13.32 19.08
C ARG A 105 -8.00 -13.24 20.59
#